data_AF-A0A3M1D452-F1
#
_entry.id   AF-A0A3M1D452-F1
#
_cell.length_a   1.000
_cell.length_b   1.000
_cell.length_c   1.000
_cell.angle_alpha   90.00
_cell.angle_beta   90.00
_cell.angle_gamma   90.00
#
_symmetry.space_group_name_H-M   'P 1'
#
loop_
_entity.id
_entity.type
_entity.pdbx_description
1 polymer ?
#
loop_
_entity_poly.entity_id
_entity_poly.type
_entity_poly.pdbx_seq_one_letter_code
_entity_poly.pdbx_strand_id
1 'polypeptide(L)'
;MPMSNPLPRSAVALTWVLLAGCHGLFDPGTIEETCNDLPQGCNGGGDGGAVDTATPIDIAIDRVDPEYGPTDGGTTVTITGGPFAADATVSFAGIEGTVQSWTETSLQVVTPAVADADWVEVAVQTSEGSGSLDHAFRYFADGTGLTRVVGSLSYTKSVGALASAGSLAHANLQFIEPMEGATWWSTITSAINTCERNWDPSPEWAPFDPGADHLRITRSDGKAIDLAWDGAEMQFNGVDGDGDVPADVLLPDTIWSIATFDSDELPTFSVSGLATVPGAFELTLPTLDDETVPVVKEESLDFSWVTSGADAIIIEMRLVDGGTGAEVERVSCAVDDDGRFHVPVGTFTAWEPGLVLYIKIGPANESRGTIELDNSHTRVLASYQVSGAASTE
;
A
#
# COMPACT_ATOMS: atom_id res chain seq x y z
N MET A 1 14.55 -15.78 -68.66
CA MET A 1 15.75 -15.89 -69.51
C MET A 1 16.16 -14.49 -69.95
N PRO A 2 17.44 -14.18 -70.23
CA PRO A 2 18.65 -14.79 -69.67
C PRO A 2 19.79 -13.78 -69.29
N MET A 3 20.70 -14.19 -68.39
CA MET A 3 22.13 -13.76 -68.32
C MET A 3 22.42 -12.24 -68.05
N SER A 4 23.64 -11.80 -67.68
CA SER A 4 24.96 -12.46 -67.58
C SER A 4 25.80 -12.01 -66.37
N ASN A 5 26.64 -12.93 -65.84
CA ASN A 5 27.81 -12.67 -64.98
C ASN A 5 29.02 -12.20 -65.87
N PRO A 6 30.17 -11.67 -65.39
CA PRO A 6 31.11 -12.41 -64.50
C PRO A 6 31.90 -11.60 -63.43
N LEU A 7 32.11 -12.22 -62.26
CA LEU A 7 33.40 -12.67 -61.64
C LEU A 7 34.74 -12.02 -62.09
N PRO A 8 35.79 -11.94 -61.22
CA PRO A 8 36.22 -12.98 -60.25
C PRO A 8 36.80 -12.41 -58.90
N ARG A 9 37.64 -13.04 -58.04
CA ARG A 9 38.40 -14.33 -57.98
C ARG A 9 38.87 -14.67 -56.53
N SER A 10 39.19 -15.95 -56.29
CA SER A 10 40.20 -16.49 -55.33
C SER A 10 40.01 -16.41 -53.79
N ALA A 11 40.37 -17.41 -52.97
CA ALA A 11 40.69 -18.84 -53.23
C ALA A 11 40.76 -19.71 -51.93
N VAL A 12 40.12 -20.90 -51.97
CA VAL A 12 40.67 -22.27 -51.70
C VAL A 12 41.17 -22.67 -50.27
N ALA A 13 40.94 -23.89 -49.71
CA ALA A 13 39.98 -25.00 -49.99
C ALA A 13 40.08 -26.19 -48.95
N LEU A 14 38.99 -26.99 -48.82
CA LEU A 14 38.86 -28.46 -48.54
C LEU A 14 39.61 -29.13 -47.33
N THR A 15 39.10 -30.05 -46.49
CA THR A 15 37.87 -30.93 -46.39
C THR A 15 37.77 -32.11 -47.39
N TRP A 16 37.43 -33.38 -47.07
CA TRP A 16 36.83 -34.05 -45.87
C TRP A 16 37.75 -35.15 -45.26
N VAL A 17 37.44 -36.42 -44.87
CA VAL A 17 36.37 -37.46 -45.11
C VAL A 17 36.21 -38.38 -43.86
N LEU A 18 35.11 -39.15 -43.71
CA LEU A 18 34.79 -40.10 -42.62
C LEU A 18 35.25 -41.56 -42.89
N LEU A 19 35.27 -42.44 -41.86
CA LEU A 19 34.45 -43.68 -41.81
C LEU A 19 34.45 -44.36 -40.42
N ALA A 20 33.66 -45.43 -40.23
CA ALA A 20 33.52 -46.20 -38.98
C ALA A 20 33.67 -47.73 -39.21
N GLY A 21 34.03 -48.51 -38.18
CA GLY A 21 33.92 -49.98 -38.23
C GLY A 21 34.66 -50.81 -37.15
N CYS A 22 33.97 -51.88 -36.69
CA CYS A 22 34.46 -53.14 -36.09
C CYS A 22 35.25 -53.22 -34.75
N HIS A 23 34.58 -53.80 -33.75
CA HIS A 23 34.97 -55.01 -32.97
C HIS A 23 36.47 -55.41 -32.81
N GLY A 24 36.91 -55.53 -31.53
CA GLY A 24 37.35 -56.85 -30.99
C GLY A 24 38.79 -57.06 -30.47
N LEU A 25 38.87 -57.46 -29.19
CA LEU A 25 39.70 -58.56 -28.61
C LEU A 25 41.27 -58.53 -28.62
N PHE A 26 41.85 -58.67 -27.40
CA PHE A 26 43.22 -59.15 -27.02
C PHE A 26 44.46 -58.33 -27.52
N ASP A 27 45.37 -57.77 -26.68
CA ASP A 27 46.35 -58.37 -25.72
C ASP A 27 47.72 -58.70 -26.38
N PRO A 28 48.92 -58.68 -25.73
CA PRO A 28 49.39 -58.12 -24.43
C PRO A 28 50.61 -57.14 -24.52
N GLY A 29 50.98 -56.51 -23.39
CA GLY A 29 52.34 -56.05 -23.07
C GLY A 29 52.68 -54.56 -23.35
N THR A 30 53.64 -53.93 -22.66
CA THR A 30 54.63 -54.44 -21.68
C THR A 30 54.63 -53.66 -20.35
N ILE A 31 54.91 -54.39 -19.27
CA ILE A 31 55.21 -53.89 -17.92
C ILE A 31 56.61 -53.24 -17.84
N GLU A 32 56.78 -52.30 -16.91
CA GLU A 32 58.09 -51.85 -16.41
C GLU A 32 58.16 -52.04 -14.88
N GLU A 33 59.35 -52.36 -14.38
CA GLU A 33 59.66 -52.80 -13.01
C GLU A 33 59.73 -51.62 -12.00
N THR A 34 59.63 -51.76 -10.68
CA THR A 34 59.27 -52.87 -9.75
C THR A 34 58.97 -52.25 -8.38
N CYS A 35 58.10 -52.87 -7.55
CA CYS A 35 58.28 -52.88 -6.08
C CYS A 35 57.31 -53.85 -5.36
N ASN A 36 57.38 -55.16 -5.67
CA ASN A 36 56.73 -56.19 -4.84
C ASN A 36 57.30 -57.58 -5.17
N ASP A 37 58.36 -58.02 -4.44
CA ASP A 37 58.70 -59.46 -4.25
C ASP A 37 59.90 -59.67 -3.29
N LEU A 38 59.82 -59.17 -2.05
CA LEU A 38 60.62 -59.70 -0.93
C LEU A 38 59.82 -59.66 0.40
N PRO A 39 59.73 -60.76 1.16
CA PRO A 39 58.87 -60.85 2.35
C PRO A 39 59.55 -60.32 3.63
N GLN A 40 60.08 -59.09 3.63
CA GLN A 40 60.41 -58.34 4.85
C GLN A 40 60.22 -56.81 4.71
N GLY A 41 59.13 -56.30 5.28
CA GLY A 41 59.06 -55.01 5.99
C GLY A 41 59.43 -53.71 5.25
N CYS A 42 58.46 -53.10 4.55
CA CYS A 42 58.43 -51.63 4.40
C CYS A 42 58.08 -51.02 5.77
N ASN A 43 59.03 -50.33 6.41
CA ASN A 43 58.90 -49.90 7.80
C ASN A 43 59.14 -48.39 7.95
N GLY A 44 58.09 -47.65 8.37
CA GLY A 44 58.17 -46.24 8.74
C GLY A 44 58.15 -45.26 7.57
N GLY A 45 57.06 -44.50 7.44
CA GLY A 45 56.90 -43.48 6.39
C GLY A 45 55.45 -43.09 6.19
N GLY A 46 54.77 -42.65 7.27
CA GLY A 46 53.45 -42.06 7.14
C GLY A 46 53.57 -40.68 6.49
N ASP A 47 53.27 -40.61 5.20
CA ASP A 47 52.97 -39.40 4.46
C ASP A 47 51.70 -38.78 5.02
N GLY A 48 51.88 -37.98 6.09
CA GLY A 48 50.81 -37.31 6.80
C GLY A 48 49.93 -36.56 5.81
N GLY A 49 48.68 -37.00 5.68
CA GLY A 49 47.78 -36.57 4.62
C GLY A 49 47.74 -35.06 4.51
N ALA A 50 47.96 -34.56 3.30
CA ALA A 50 47.71 -33.16 3.00
C ALA A 50 46.27 -32.84 3.44
N VAL A 51 46.11 -31.84 4.29
CA VAL A 51 44.78 -31.32 4.61
C VAL A 51 44.23 -30.79 3.29
N ASP A 52 43.19 -31.45 2.80
CA ASP A 52 42.46 -31.00 1.63
C ASP A 52 41.69 -29.73 2.02
N THR A 53 42.36 -28.59 1.87
CA THR A 53 41.77 -27.27 2.08
C THR A 53 40.84 -27.00 0.91
N ALA A 54 39.65 -27.59 0.98
CA ALA A 54 38.57 -27.36 0.04
C ALA A 54 38.42 -25.86 -0.20
N THR A 55 38.36 -25.47 -1.47
CA THR A 55 38.08 -24.07 -1.83
C THR A 55 36.69 -23.70 -1.30
N PRO A 56 36.56 -22.61 -0.51
CA PRO A 56 35.26 -22.19 -0.01
C PRO A 56 34.24 -22.06 -1.13
N ILE A 57 33.03 -22.55 -0.88
CA ILE A 57 31.92 -22.47 -1.82
C ILE A 57 31.44 -21.01 -1.92
N ASP A 58 31.24 -20.54 -3.15
CA ASP A 58 30.62 -19.26 -3.43
C ASP A 58 29.09 -19.43 -3.35
N ILE A 59 28.42 -18.67 -2.49
CA ILE A 59 26.97 -18.80 -2.24
C ILE A 59 26.24 -17.67 -2.98
N ALA A 60 25.45 -18.02 -3.99
CA ALA A 60 24.61 -17.07 -4.69
C ALA A 60 23.45 -16.59 -3.80
N ILE A 61 23.11 -15.30 -3.92
CA ILE A 61 21.90 -14.69 -3.40
C ILE A 61 21.23 -14.01 -4.60
N ASP A 62 20.15 -14.60 -5.09
CA ASP A 62 19.45 -14.17 -6.31
C ASP A 62 18.33 -13.16 -6.03
N ARG A 63 17.69 -13.24 -4.85
CA ARG A 63 16.59 -12.36 -4.41
C ARG A 63 16.38 -12.42 -2.90
N VAL A 64 15.96 -11.31 -2.30
CA VAL A 64 15.33 -11.22 -0.97
C VAL A 64 13.87 -10.79 -1.19
N ASP A 65 12.92 -11.32 -0.40
CA ASP A 65 11.48 -11.05 -0.59
C ASP A 65 10.69 -11.09 0.73
N PRO A 66 10.07 -9.97 1.19
CA PRO A 66 10.22 -8.61 0.66
C PRO A 66 11.65 -8.08 0.84
N GLU A 67 12.05 -7.14 -0.01
CA GLU A 67 13.36 -6.48 0.02
C GLU A 67 13.41 -5.23 0.93
N TYR A 68 12.46 -5.09 1.87
CA TYR A 68 12.37 -3.94 2.77
C TYR A 68 11.73 -4.25 4.14
N GLY A 69 11.88 -3.33 5.09
CA GLY A 69 11.17 -3.38 6.38
C GLY A 69 11.60 -2.29 7.38
N PRO A 70 10.98 -2.27 8.58
CA PRO A 70 11.27 -1.29 9.64
C PRO A 70 12.65 -1.50 10.29
N THR A 71 13.26 -0.41 10.78
CA THR A 71 14.52 -0.43 11.55
C THR A 71 14.46 -1.31 12.79
N ASP A 72 13.29 -1.49 13.39
CA ASP A 72 13.08 -2.39 14.55
C ASP A 72 13.16 -3.89 14.19
N GLY A 73 13.26 -4.22 12.90
CA GLY A 73 13.37 -5.58 12.39
C GLY A 73 12.06 -6.36 12.47
N GLY A 74 12.14 -7.69 12.53
CA GLY A 74 10.97 -8.57 12.63
C GLY A 74 10.32 -8.96 11.31
N THR A 75 10.69 -8.34 10.18
CA THR A 75 10.24 -8.77 8.85
C THR A 75 10.68 -10.20 8.57
N THR A 76 9.75 -11.07 8.21
CA THR A 76 10.07 -12.43 7.75
C THR A 76 10.31 -12.39 6.25
N VAL A 77 11.57 -12.45 5.82
CA VAL A 77 11.98 -12.46 4.42
C VAL A 77 12.30 -13.87 3.93
N THR A 78 12.09 -14.09 2.64
CA THR A 78 12.48 -15.28 1.89
C THR A 78 13.68 -14.93 1.02
N ILE A 79 14.83 -15.51 1.29
CA ILE A 79 16.03 -15.39 0.46
C ILE A 79 16.05 -16.58 -0.50
N THR A 80 16.31 -16.32 -1.78
CA THR A 80 16.47 -17.32 -2.85
C THR A 80 17.89 -17.25 -3.39
N GLY A 81 18.50 -18.40 -3.70
CA GLY A 81 19.88 -18.49 -4.18
C GLY A 81 20.46 -19.88 -3.99
N GLY A 82 21.69 -19.97 -3.50
CA GLY A 82 22.30 -21.21 -3.00
C GLY A 82 23.75 -21.45 -3.48
N PRO A 83 24.39 -22.56 -3.05
CA PRO A 83 23.82 -23.59 -2.19
C PRO A 83 23.79 -23.16 -0.70
N PHE A 84 22.63 -23.28 -0.07
CA PHE A 84 22.49 -23.07 1.38
C PHE A 84 22.51 -24.41 2.14
N ALA A 85 22.89 -24.35 3.43
CA ALA A 85 23.06 -25.53 4.28
C ALA A 85 22.41 -25.35 5.67
N ALA A 86 22.38 -26.43 6.46
CA ALA A 86 21.71 -26.49 7.77
C ALA A 86 22.32 -25.59 8.86
N ASP A 87 23.55 -25.12 8.63
CA ASP A 87 24.35 -24.26 9.48
C ASP A 87 24.47 -22.83 8.93
N ALA A 88 23.65 -22.47 7.93
CA ALA A 88 23.63 -21.14 7.35
C ALA A 88 23.25 -20.08 8.39
N THR A 89 24.16 -19.15 8.67
CA THR A 89 23.85 -17.87 9.31
C THR A 89 23.65 -16.80 8.26
N VAL A 90 22.79 -15.82 8.56
CA VAL A 90 22.43 -14.73 7.65
C VAL A 90 22.53 -13.42 8.39
N SER A 91 23.12 -12.39 7.78
CA SER A 91 23.22 -11.06 8.37
C SER A 91 22.73 -9.96 7.43
N PHE A 92 22.23 -8.88 8.04
CA PHE A 92 21.74 -7.65 7.42
C PHE A 92 22.55 -6.50 8.03
N ALA A 93 23.24 -5.70 7.23
CA ALA A 93 24.23 -4.72 7.72
C ALA A 93 25.28 -5.31 8.70
N GLY A 94 25.60 -6.60 8.57
CA GLY A 94 26.50 -7.32 9.47
C GLY A 94 25.90 -7.73 10.83
N ILE A 95 24.60 -7.48 11.09
CA ILE A 95 23.87 -7.97 12.27
C ILE A 95 23.15 -9.27 11.90
N GLU A 96 23.27 -10.31 12.73
CA GLU A 96 22.70 -11.64 12.47
C GLU A 96 21.17 -11.67 12.61
N GLY A 97 20.47 -12.12 11.56
CA GLY A 97 19.02 -12.36 11.54
C GLY A 97 18.66 -13.79 11.96
N THR A 98 17.42 -14.01 12.37
CA THR A 98 16.99 -15.34 12.88
C THR A 98 16.47 -16.22 11.75
N VAL A 99 17.28 -17.18 11.30
CA VAL A 99 16.87 -18.20 10.31
C VAL A 99 15.80 -19.11 10.91
N GLN A 100 14.62 -19.15 10.30
CA GLN A 100 13.46 -19.95 10.70
C GLN A 100 13.43 -21.31 9.99
N SER A 101 13.80 -21.34 8.71
CA SER A 101 13.89 -22.58 7.93
C SER A 101 14.86 -22.42 6.75
N TRP A 102 15.33 -23.55 6.22
CA TRP A 102 16.27 -23.61 5.11
C TRP A 102 15.96 -24.78 4.18
N THR A 103 16.41 -24.64 2.94
CA THR A 103 16.51 -25.65 1.88
C THR A 103 17.76 -25.30 1.06
N GLU A 104 18.24 -26.19 0.19
CA GLU A 104 19.45 -25.94 -0.62
C GLU A 104 19.40 -24.65 -1.46
N THR A 105 18.19 -24.14 -1.79
CA THR A 105 18.02 -22.95 -2.63
C THR A 105 17.13 -21.84 -2.04
N SER A 106 16.69 -21.98 -0.79
CA SER A 106 15.91 -20.94 -0.11
C SER A 106 16.07 -20.95 1.41
N LEU A 107 16.16 -19.76 2.01
CA LEU A 107 16.20 -19.50 3.45
C LEU A 107 15.02 -18.60 3.83
N GLN A 108 14.36 -18.89 4.95
CA GLN A 108 13.42 -17.97 5.58
C GLN A 108 14.06 -17.37 6.83
N VAL A 109 14.12 -16.04 6.90
CA VAL A 109 14.88 -15.30 7.93
C VAL A 109 14.04 -14.16 8.49
N VAL A 110 14.11 -13.95 9.80
CA VAL A 110 13.56 -12.77 10.47
C VAL A 110 14.65 -11.71 10.57
N THR A 111 14.40 -10.50 10.06
CA THR A 111 15.38 -9.41 10.06
C THR A 111 15.72 -8.93 11.48
N PRO A 112 16.99 -8.58 11.76
CA PRO A 112 17.38 -7.97 13.02
C PRO A 112 16.95 -6.50 13.07
N ALA A 113 16.96 -5.94 14.28
CA ALA A 113 16.90 -4.49 14.47
C ALA A 113 18.24 -3.83 14.11
N VAL A 114 18.18 -2.66 13.48
CA VAL A 114 19.30 -1.79 13.10
C VAL A 114 19.08 -0.38 13.64
N ALA A 115 20.13 0.45 13.68
CA ALA A 115 20.04 1.82 14.19
C ALA A 115 19.63 2.86 13.13
N ASP A 116 19.92 2.58 11.86
CA ASP A 116 19.86 3.55 10.76
C ASP A 116 19.02 2.97 9.59
N ALA A 117 18.26 3.84 8.91
CA ALA A 117 17.43 3.49 7.76
C ALA A 117 18.18 3.75 6.45
N ASP A 118 18.68 2.68 5.81
CA ASP A 118 19.41 2.74 4.53
C ASP A 118 19.28 1.40 3.76
N TRP A 119 19.82 1.34 2.55
CA TRP A 119 20.12 0.08 1.85
C TRP A 119 21.29 -0.66 2.51
N VAL A 120 21.18 -1.99 2.63
CA VAL A 120 22.18 -2.81 3.31
C VAL A 120 22.61 -4.02 2.49
N GLU A 121 23.84 -4.49 2.74
CA GLU A 121 24.27 -5.84 2.33
C GLU A 121 23.46 -6.90 3.09
N VAL A 122 23.07 -7.95 2.38
CA VAL A 122 22.63 -9.22 2.97
C VAL A 122 23.69 -10.29 2.67
N ALA A 123 24.20 -10.93 3.71
CA ALA A 123 25.27 -11.94 3.60
C ALA A 123 24.83 -13.28 4.18
N VAL A 124 25.28 -14.38 3.58
CA VAL A 124 25.04 -15.77 4.01
C VAL A 124 26.38 -16.48 4.19
N GLN A 125 26.54 -17.18 5.32
CA GLN A 125 27.75 -17.93 5.69
C GLN A 125 27.37 -19.34 6.15
N THR A 126 28.07 -20.36 5.63
CA THR A 126 28.03 -21.76 6.11
C THR A 126 29.43 -22.20 6.54
N SER A 127 29.60 -23.42 7.05
CA SER A 127 30.93 -24.00 7.28
C SER A 127 31.70 -24.36 6.00
N GLU A 128 31.04 -24.46 4.84
CA GLU A 128 31.65 -24.79 3.55
C GLU A 128 31.89 -23.56 2.66
N GLY A 129 31.17 -22.46 2.86
CA GLY A 129 31.16 -21.33 1.93
C GLY A 129 30.51 -20.05 2.46
N SER A 130 30.52 -19.01 1.61
CA SER A 130 29.99 -17.68 1.93
C SER A 130 29.60 -16.93 0.65
N GLY A 131 28.69 -15.98 0.76
CA GLY A 131 28.40 -15.01 -0.29
C GLY A 131 27.51 -13.87 0.22
N SER A 132 27.43 -12.78 -0.55
CA SER A 132 26.62 -11.62 -0.18
C SER A 132 26.06 -10.90 -1.41
N LEU A 133 25.03 -10.10 -1.17
CA LEU A 133 24.43 -9.20 -2.16
C LEU A 133 24.36 -7.79 -1.55
N ASP A 134 25.09 -6.86 -2.17
CA ASP A 134 25.06 -5.43 -1.86
C ASP A 134 23.67 -4.84 -2.17
N HIS A 135 23.18 -3.95 -1.31
CA HIS A 135 21.87 -3.27 -1.46
C HIS A 135 20.69 -4.25 -1.65
N ALA A 136 20.73 -5.40 -0.97
CA ALA A 136 19.73 -6.47 -1.08
C ALA A 136 18.48 -6.27 -0.22
N PHE A 137 18.52 -5.31 0.71
CA PHE A 137 17.41 -4.99 1.60
C PHE A 137 17.46 -3.51 1.98
N ARG A 138 16.30 -2.83 2.08
CA ARG A 138 16.19 -1.42 2.48
C ARG A 138 15.45 -1.28 3.80
N TYR A 139 16.13 -0.74 4.81
CA TYR A 139 15.49 -0.38 6.07
C TYR A 139 14.81 0.99 5.99
N PHE A 140 13.60 1.08 6.54
CA PHE A 140 12.83 2.30 6.74
C PHE A 140 12.69 2.58 8.23
N ALA A 141 12.69 3.85 8.63
CA ALA A 141 12.45 4.21 10.03
C ALA A 141 11.06 3.71 10.46
N ASP A 142 10.99 3.00 11.60
CA ASP A 142 9.72 2.45 12.08
C ASP A 142 8.68 3.55 12.35
N GLY A 143 7.51 3.40 11.75
CA GLY A 143 6.37 4.30 11.84
C GLY A 143 5.25 3.80 12.73
N THR A 144 5.49 2.82 13.63
CA THR A 144 4.44 2.22 14.46
C THR A 144 3.69 3.28 15.28
N GLY A 145 2.40 3.42 15.03
CA GLY A 145 1.54 4.42 15.69
C GLY A 145 1.52 5.80 15.00
N LEU A 146 2.44 6.07 14.07
CA LEU A 146 2.40 7.23 13.18
C LEU A 146 1.43 6.96 12.01
N THR A 147 1.05 8.02 11.31
CA THR A 147 0.21 7.96 10.10
C THR A 147 1.02 8.50 8.92
N ARG A 148 0.96 7.80 7.78
CA ARG A 148 1.67 8.16 6.53
C ARG A 148 0.74 8.43 5.34
N VAL A 149 -0.52 7.98 5.40
CA VAL A 149 -1.54 8.29 4.38
C VAL A 149 -2.82 8.76 5.05
N VAL A 150 -3.34 9.91 4.60
CA VAL A 150 -4.64 10.45 5.00
C VAL A 150 -5.51 10.64 3.75
N GLY A 151 -6.83 10.75 3.91
CA GLY A 151 -7.72 11.06 2.78
C GLY A 151 -9.19 10.80 3.03
N SER A 152 -10.01 10.93 1.98
CA SER A 152 -11.45 10.67 2.05
C SER A 152 -11.99 9.85 0.87
N LEU A 153 -13.07 9.11 1.14
CA LEU A 153 -13.87 8.36 0.18
C LEU A 153 -15.34 8.63 0.47
N SER A 154 -15.89 9.70 -0.10
CA SER A 154 -17.22 10.20 0.24
C SER A 154 -18.22 9.97 -0.89
N TYR A 155 -19.42 9.48 -0.54
CA TYR A 155 -20.56 9.40 -1.43
C TYR A 155 -21.70 10.28 -0.91
N THR A 156 -22.34 11.06 -1.80
CA THR A 156 -23.44 11.96 -1.46
C THR A 156 -24.64 11.73 -2.38
N LYS A 157 -25.73 11.18 -1.83
CA LYS A 157 -27.02 11.01 -2.50
C LYS A 157 -27.88 12.26 -2.37
N SER A 158 -28.05 13.02 -3.44
CA SER A 158 -29.01 14.13 -3.46
C SER A 158 -30.46 13.62 -3.45
N VAL A 159 -31.31 14.20 -2.61
CA VAL A 159 -32.71 13.81 -2.39
C VAL A 159 -33.68 15.00 -2.42
N GLY A 160 -34.98 14.71 -2.57
CA GLY A 160 -36.06 15.71 -2.58
C GLY A 160 -35.80 16.84 -3.57
N ALA A 161 -35.79 18.08 -3.09
CA ALA A 161 -35.51 19.27 -3.88
C ALA A 161 -34.13 19.27 -4.59
N LEU A 162 -33.15 18.49 -4.11
CA LEU A 162 -31.84 18.35 -4.74
C LEU A 162 -31.71 17.13 -5.68
N ALA A 163 -32.71 16.25 -5.77
CA ALA A 163 -32.60 14.98 -6.52
C ALA A 163 -32.24 15.16 -8.01
N SER A 164 -32.56 16.32 -8.61
CA SER A 164 -32.22 16.68 -10.00
C SER A 164 -30.75 17.04 -10.22
N ALA A 165 -29.98 17.32 -9.16
CA ALA A 165 -28.53 17.56 -9.25
C ALA A 165 -27.71 16.27 -9.46
N GLY A 166 -28.31 15.10 -9.23
CA GLY A 166 -27.60 13.81 -9.23
C GLY A 166 -26.91 13.50 -7.91
N SER A 167 -26.34 12.30 -7.81
CA SER A 167 -25.50 11.88 -6.68
C SER A 167 -24.04 12.02 -7.06
N LEU A 168 -23.22 12.49 -6.12
CA LEU A 168 -21.79 12.72 -6.30
C LEU A 168 -20.98 11.71 -5.49
N ALA A 169 -19.74 11.46 -5.92
CA ALA A 169 -18.78 10.67 -5.17
C ALA A 169 -17.39 11.23 -5.41
N HIS A 170 -16.61 11.39 -4.35
CA HIS A 170 -15.29 12.01 -4.36
C HIS A 170 -14.27 11.10 -3.67
N ALA A 171 -13.05 11.06 -4.19
CA ALA A 171 -11.97 10.24 -3.64
C ALA A 171 -10.63 10.97 -3.70
N ASN A 172 -10.00 11.17 -2.55
CA ASN A 172 -8.68 11.78 -2.44
C ASN A 172 -7.81 11.03 -1.43
N LEU A 173 -6.51 10.90 -1.71
CA LEU A 173 -5.52 10.26 -0.83
C LEU A 173 -4.20 11.03 -0.87
N GLN A 174 -3.77 11.55 0.28
CA GLN A 174 -2.52 12.28 0.44
C GLN A 174 -1.50 11.44 1.20
N PHE A 175 -0.29 11.34 0.67
CA PHE A 175 0.87 10.87 1.43
C PHE A 175 1.45 12.01 2.25
N ILE A 176 1.87 11.69 3.47
CA ILE A 176 2.42 12.63 4.44
C ILE A 176 3.71 12.10 5.04
N GLU A 177 4.56 13.00 5.54
CA GLU A 177 5.64 12.59 6.43
C GLU A 177 5.07 11.91 7.69
N PRO A 178 5.61 10.76 8.16
CA PRO A 178 5.01 9.99 9.25
C PRO A 178 4.77 10.81 10.52
N MET A 179 3.49 11.04 10.86
CA MET A 179 3.10 11.93 11.96
C MET A 179 2.18 11.25 13.00
N GLU A 180 2.46 11.48 14.29
CA GLU A 180 1.60 11.04 15.38
C GLU A 180 0.28 11.84 15.38
N GLY A 181 -0.85 11.15 15.60
CA GLY A 181 -2.13 11.81 15.79
C GLY A 181 -2.75 12.46 14.54
N ALA A 182 -2.16 12.29 13.35
CA ALA A 182 -2.85 12.65 12.12
C ALA A 182 -4.15 11.84 11.99
N THR A 183 -5.23 12.52 11.62
CA THR A 183 -6.58 11.98 11.47
C THR A 183 -7.33 12.89 10.50
N TRP A 184 -8.13 12.32 9.60
CA TRP A 184 -8.96 13.14 8.71
C TRP A 184 -10.15 13.73 9.49
N TRP A 185 -10.56 13.08 10.59
CA TRP A 185 -11.67 13.50 11.45
C TRP A 185 -11.59 14.96 11.91
N SER A 186 -10.41 15.43 12.30
CA SER A 186 -10.20 16.79 12.81
C SER A 186 -10.44 17.90 11.78
N THR A 187 -10.55 17.55 10.49
CA THR A 187 -10.94 18.52 9.45
C THR A 187 -12.40 18.95 9.55
N ILE A 188 -13.26 18.13 10.16
CA ILE A 188 -14.72 18.34 10.18
C ILE A 188 -15.17 19.08 11.44
N THR A 189 -14.60 18.72 12.60
CA THR A 189 -14.88 19.33 13.91
C THR A 189 -13.68 19.19 14.84
N SER A 190 -13.70 19.93 15.95
CA SER A 190 -12.70 19.82 17.03
C SER A 190 -12.76 18.49 17.81
N ALA A 191 -13.93 17.86 17.92
CA ALA A 191 -14.15 16.60 18.63
C ALA A 191 -15.51 15.96 18.26
N ILE A 192 -15.68 14.68 18.62
CA ILE A 192 -17.00 14.03 18.57
C ILE A 192 -18.00 14.74 19.50
N ASN A 193 -19.26 14.83 19.05
CA ASN A 193 -20.36 15.57 19.66
C ASN A 193 -20.14 17.09 19.79
N THR A 194 -19.39 17.71 18.88
CA THR A 194 -19.35 19.17 18.71
C THR A 194 -19.95 19.63 17.38
N CYS A 195 -20.26 20.92 17.30
CA CYS A 195 -20.66 21.64 16.09
C CYS A 195 -19.78 22.88 15.95
N GLU A 196 -19.05 23.00 14.86
CA GLU A 196 -18.16 24.13 14.58
C GLU A 196 -18.71 24.99 13.44
N ARG A 197 -18.64 26.32 13.59
CA ARG A 197 -19.17 27.29 12.63
C ARG A 197 -18.03 27.83 11.75
N ASN A 198 -18.24 27.82 10.44
CA ASN A 198 -17.25 28.24 9.43
C ASN A 198 -15.86 27.61 9.71
N TRP A 199 -15.88 26.33 10.10
CA TRP A 199 -14.69 25.56 10.44
C TRP A 199 -13.86 25.31 9.17
N ASP A 200 -12.67 25.87 9.16
CA ASP A 200 -11.68 25.76 8.09
C ASP A 200 -10.31 25.53 8.74
N PRO A 201 -10.06 24.33 9.29
CA PRO A 201 -8.79 23.99 9.90
C PRO A 201 -7.75 23.79 8.79
N SER A 202 -6.58 24.38 8.96
CA SER A 202 -5.42 24.12 8.12
C SER A 202 -4.50 23.13 8.85
N PRO A 203 -4.63 21.81 8.64
CA PRO A 203 -3.75 20.84 9.27
C PRO A 203 -2.36 20.92 8.65
N GLU A 204 -1.32 21.05 9.49
CA GLU A 204 0.09 21.06 9.05
C GLU A 204 0.58 19.64 8.74
N TRP A 205 -0.11 18.93 7.83
CA TRP A 205 0.09 17.51 7.53
C TRP A 205 1.41 17.16 6.84
N ALA A 206 2.28 18.12 6.50
CA ALA A 206 3.57 17.90 5.82
C ALA A 206 3.48 16.91 4.61
N PRO A 207 2.82 17.31 3.50
CA PRO A 207 2.63 16.43 2.35
C PRO A 207 3.92 15.93 1.72
N PHE A 208 3.91 14.67 1.30
CA PHE A 208 5.03 13.94 0.71
C PHE A 208 4.69 13.54 -0.74
N ASP A 209 5.58 13.81 -1.69
CA ASP A 209 5.46 13.29 -3.06
C ASP A 209 6.06 11.87 -3.10
N PRO A 210 5.27 10.83 -3.38
CA PRO A 210 5.77 9.46 -3.43
C PRO A 210 6.39 9.07 -4.77
N GLY A 211 6.39 9.95 -5.79
CA GLY A 211 6.94 9.67 -7.11
C GLY A 211 6.10 8.69 -7.94
N ALA A 212 4.78 8.86 -8.00
CA ALA A 212 3.89 8.05 -8.85
C ALA A 212 2.81 8.91 -9.51
N ASP A 213 2.59 8.70 -10.81
CA ASP A 213 1.53 9.41 -11.58
C ASP A 213 0.09 9.03 -11.15
N HIS A 214 -0.09 7.85 -10.55
CA HIS A 214 -1.42 7.30 -10.25
C HIS A 214 -1.41 6.33 -9.06
N LEU A 215 -2.57 6.19 -8.41
CA LEU A 215 -2.82 5.27 -7.29
C LEU A 215 -4.10 4.48 -7.54
N ARG A 216 -4.01 3.15 -7.58
CA ARG A 216 -5.17 2.27 -7.79
C ARG A 216 -5.69 1.70 -6.46
N ILE A 217 -6.89 2.13 -6.07
CA ILE A 217 -7.63 1.51 -4.97
C ILE A 217 -8.61 0.46 -5.49
N THR A 218 -8.67 -0.69 -4.82
CA THR A 218 -9.49 -1.84 -5.22
C THR A 218 -10.49 -2.20 -4.12
N ARG A 219 -11.74 -2.44 -4.52
CA ARG A 219 -12.89 -2.81 -3.69
C ARG A 219 -12.93 -4.34 -3.50
N SER A 220 -13.52 -4.80 -2.42
CA SER A 220 -13.63 -6.22 -2.06
C SER A 220 -14.31 -7.15 -3.09
N ASP A 221 -15.04 -6.61 -4.07
CA ASP A 221 -15.64 -7.35 -5.19
C ASP A 221 -14.86 -7.27 -6.52
N GLY A 222 -13.67 -6.66 -6.51
CA GLY A 222 -12.82 -6.51 -7.69
C GLY A 222 -13.15 -5.30 -8.59
N LYS A 223 -14.11 -4.44 -8.20
CA LYS A 223 -14.16 -3.07 -8.73
C LYS A 223 -12.95 -2.27 -8.23
N ALA A 224 -12.59 -1.21 -8.94
CA ALA A 224 -11.47 -0.36 -8.58
C ALA A 224 -11.67 1.07 -9.10
N ILE A 225 -10.93 2.00 -8.51
CA ILE A 225 -10.77 3.38 -8.95
C ILE A 225 -9.27 3.60 -9.16
N ASP A 226 -8.92 4.25 -10.26
CA ASP A 226 -7.60 4.81 -10.50
C ASP A 226 -7.68 6.31 -10.17
N LEU A 227 -6.85 6.78 -9.23
CA LEU A 227 -6.69 8.18 -8.87
C LEU A 227 -5.44 8.74 -9.56
N ALA A 228 -5.45 10.00 -9.99
CA ALA A 228 -4.31 10.66 -10.62
C ALA A 228 -3.58 11.58 -9.62
N TRP A 229 -2.26 11.70 -9.74
CA TRP A 229 -1.45 12.60 -8.91
C TRP A 229 -1.69 14.07 -9.31
N ASP A 230 -2.04 14.89 -8.32
CA ASP A 230 -2.03 16.35 -8.42
C ASP A 230 -0.84 16.91 -7.62
N GLY A 231 0.23 17.29 -8.33
CA GLY A 231 1.43 17.90 -7.76
C GLY A 231 1.30 19.38 -7.38
N ALA A 232 0.11 19.99 -7.51
CA ALA A 232 -0.18 21.32 -6.95
C ALA A 232 -0.88 21.21 -5.59
N GLU A 233 -1.71 20.17 -5.40
CA GLU A 233 -2.34 19.83 -4.10
C GLU A 233 -1.53 18.82 -3.26
N MET A 234 -0.53 18.17 -3.86
CA MET A 234 0.28 17.10 -3.26
C MET A 234 -0.59 15.90 -2.80
N GLN A 235 -1.52 15.45 -3.63
CA GLN A 235 -2.39 14.31 -3.35
C GLN A 235 -2.86 13.58 -4.62
N PHE A 236 -3.35 12.35 -4.45
CA PHE A 236 -4.05 11.61 -5.50
C PHE A 236 -5.54 11.95 -5.47
N ASN A 237 -6.09 12.39 -6.59
CA ASN A 237 -7.48 12.82 -6.75
C ASN A 237 -8.24 11.98 -7.79
N GLY A 238 -9.57 12.02 -7.76
CA GLY A 238 -10.42 11.56 -8.87
C GLY A 238 -10.09 12.26 -10.19
N VAL A 239 -10.19 11.52 -11.30
CA VAL A 239 -9.53 11.84 -12.58
C VAL A 239 -10.23 12.90 -13.45
N ASP A 240 -11.26 13.58 -12.95
CA ASP A 240 -12.03 14.57 -13.71
C ASP A 240 -11.53 16.02 -13.55
N GLY A 241 -10.72 16.28 -12.52
CA GLY A 241 -10.10 17.57 -12.22
C GLY A 241 -10.65 18.28 -10.98
N ASP A 242 -11.84 17.90 -10.48
CA ASP A 242 -12.39 18.35 -9.20
C ASP A 242 -12.35 17.22 -8.13
N GLY A 243 -11.79 16.05 -8.49
CA GLY A 243 -11.56 14.90 -7.61
C GLY A 243 -12.72 13.91 -7.54
N ASP A 244 -13.73 14.08 -8.40
CA ASP A 244 -14.91 13.21 -8.43
C ASP A 244 -14.61 11.86 -9.10
N VAL A 245 -15.37 10.85 -8.71
CA VAL A 245 -15.30 9.46 -9.17
C VAL A 245 -16.69 8.93 -9.53
N PRO A 246 -16.82 7.89 -10.37
CA PRO A 246 -18.13 7.39 -10.78
C PRO A 246 -18.99 6.95 -9.58
N ALA A 247 -20.15 7.60 -9.41
CA ALA A 247 -21.00 7.44 -8.23
C ALA A 247 -21.63 6.03 -8.06
N ASP A 248 -21.54 5.14 -9.07
CA ASP A 248 -21.91 3.72 -8.94
C ASP A 248 -20.81 2.86 -8.28
N VAL A 249 -19.64 3.44 -8.00
CA VAL A 249 -18.45 2.74 -7.50
C VAL A 249 -18.28 2.86 -5.98
N LEU A 250 -18.63 3.98 -5.35
CA LEU A 250 -18.64 4.10 -3.88
C LEU A 250 -19.98 3.60 -3.29
N LEU A 251 -20.14 2.27 -3.27
CA LEU A 251 -21.32 1.60 -2.72
C LEU A 251 -21.19 1.38 -1.19
N PRO A 252 -22.31 1.37 -0.45
CA PRO A 252 -22.29 1.12 1.00
C PRO A 252 -21.86 -0.32 1.32
N ASP A 253 -21.41 -0.53 2.55
CA ASP A 253 -20.92 -1.82 3.06
C ASP A 253 -19.72 -2.39 2.27
N THR A 254 -18.87 -1.52 1.69
CA THR A 254 -17.70 -1.95 0.88
C THR A 254 -16.35 -1.60 1.51
N ILE A 255 -15.44 -2.58 1.50
CA ILE A 255 -14.05 -2.43 1.94
C ILE A 255 -13.17 -2.17 0.71
N TRP A 256 -12.24 -1.23 0.87
CA TRP A 256 -11.26 -0.80 -0.10
C TRP A 256 -9.84 -1.10 0.39
N SER A 257 -8.91 -1.28 -0.54
CA SER A 257 -7.51 -1.64 -0.26
C SER A 257 -6.59 -1.20 -1.40
N ILE A 258 -5.33 -0.94 -1.08
CA ILE A 258 -4.24 -0.81 -2.06
C ILE A 258 -3.71 -2.22 -2.28
N ALA A 259 -4.01 -2.83 -3.43
CA ALA A 259 -3.51 -4.17 -3.75
C ALA A 259 -2.02 -4.15 -4.10
N THR A 260 -1.57 -3.06 -4.70
CA THR A 260 -0.18 -2.77 -5.10
C THR A 260 -0.08 -1.26 -5.28
N PHE A 261 0.96 -0.64 -4.75
CA PHE A 261 1.37 0.73 -5.09
C PHE A 261 2.82 0.69 -5.54
N ASP A 262 3.08 1.15 -6.76
CA ASP A 262 4.40 1.20 -7.39
C ASP A 262 4.79 2.66 -7.59
N SER A 263 6.00 3.07 -7.19
CA SER A 263 6.50 4.44 -7.35
C SER A 263 8.03 4.51 -7.49
N ASP A 264 8.55 5.67 -7.88
CA ASP A 264 9.99 5.88 -8.07
C ASP A 264 10.75 6.09 -6.73
N GLU A 265 10.08 6.55 -5.66
CA GLU A 265 10.72 6.84 -4.35
C GLU A 265 10.50 5.74 -3.29
N LEU A 266 9.34 5.07 -3.32
CA LEU A 266 8.92 4.04 -2.35
C LEU A 266 8.90 2.64 -2.99
N PRO A 267 9.41 1.59 -2.30
CA PRO A 267 9.27 0.21 -2.74
C PRO A 267 7.81 -0.22 -2.85
N THR A 268 7.53 -1.19 -3.73
CA THR A 268 6.18 -1.72 -3.94
C THR A 268 5.57 -2.31 -2.65
N PHE A 269 4.46 -1.74 -2.17
CA PHE A 269 3.76 -2.21 -0.96
C PHE A 269 2.25 -2.44 -1.19
N SER A 270 1.59 -3.04 -0.20
CA SER A 270 0.12 -3.19 -0.13
C SER A 270 -0.45 -2.52 1.13
N VAL A 271 -1.76 -2.21 1.11
CA VAL A 271 -2.53 -1.78 2.28
C VAL A 271 -3.89 -2.48 2.25
N SER A 272 -4.05 -3.52 3.07
CA SER A 272 -5.36 -4.11 3.32
C SER A 272 -6.21 -3.23 4.25
N GLY A 273 -7.52 -3.16 3.99
CA GLY A 273 -8.46 -2.43 4.85
C GLY A 273 -8.28 -0.90 4.85
N LEU A 274 -7.70 -0.33 3.78
CA LEU A 274 -7.49 1.12 3.60
C LEU A 274 -8.69 1.97 4.04
N ALA A 275 -9.89 1.58 3.61
CA ALA A 275 -11.14 2.29 3.89
C ALA A 275 -12.36 1.34 3.90
N THR A 276 -13.34 1.61 4.76
CA THR A 276 -14.59 0.84 4.89
C THR A 276 -15.78 1.78 4.76
N VAL A 277 -16.42 1.82 3.60
CA VAL A 277 -17.61 2.64 3.35
C VAL A 277 -18.74 2.15 4.26
N PRO A 278 -19.39 3.04 5.05
CA PRO A 278 -20.50 2.67 5.93
C PRO A 278 -21.68 2.01 5.19
N GLY A 279 -22.58 1.41 5.96
CA GLY A 279 -23.84 0.88 5.45
C GLY A 279 -24.79 1.96 4.94
N ALA A 280 -25.88 1.54 4.28
CA ALA A 280 -26.88 2.44 3.75
C ALA A 280 -27.57 3.27 4.85
N PHE A 281 -27.65 4.59 4.66
CA PHE A 281 -28.21 5.52 5.64
C PHE A 281 -29.70 5.82 5.42
N GLU A 282 -30.47 5.83 6.52
CA GLU A 282 -31.89 6.18 6.54
C GLU A 282 -32.13 7.32 7.54
N LEU A 283 -32.27 8.54 7.01
CA LEU A 283 -32.70 9.72 7.77
C LEU A 283 -34.22 9.69 7.93
N THR A 284 -34.71 9.86 9.16
CA THR A 284 -36.15 9.85 9.49
C THR A 284 -36.68 11.24 9.86
N LEU A 285 -35.83 12.12 10.40
CA LEU A 285 -36.11 13.53 10.64
C LEU A 285 -34.86 14.40 10.38
N PRO A 286 -34.99 15.58 9.76
CA PRO A 286 -36.16 16.01 8.97
C PRO A 286 -36.29 15.14 7.71
N THR A 287 -37.51 14.99 7.18
CA THR A 287 -37.73 14.28 5.91
C THR A 287 -37.22 15.13 4.75
N LEU A 288 -36.12 14.70 4.12
CA LEU A 288 -35.43 15.45 3.05
C LEU A 288 -35.74 14.96 1.63
N ASP A 289 -36.43 13.82 1.50
CA ASP A 289 -36.71 13.15 0.23
C ASP A 289 -38.12 13.37 -0.34
N ASP A 290 -39.00 14.06 0.41
CA ASP A 290 -40.32 14.52 -0.04
C ASP A 290 -40.24 15.56 -1.19
N GLU A 291 -41.32 15.67 -1.98
CA GLU A 291 -41.46 16.73 -3.02
C GLU A 291 -41.60 18.14 -2.41
N THR A 292 -41.96 18.24 -1.13
CA THR A 292 -42.11 19.51 -0.40
C THR A 292 -40.90 19.78 0.48
N VAL A 293 -40.21 20.90 0.24
CA VAL A 293 -39.13 21.39 1.11
C VAL A 293 -39.64 21.52 2.56
N PRO A 294 -39.07 20.81 3.55
CA PRO A 294 -39.45 20.95 4.94
C PRO A 294 -39.09 22.33 5.48
N VAL A 295 -39.87 22.80 6.46
CA VAL A 295 -39.59 24.04 7.20
C VAL A 295 -38.99 23.68 8.56
N VAL A 296 -37.89 24.32 8.91
CA VAL A 296 -37.12 24.07 10.15
C VAL A 296 -36.88 25.37 10.92
N LYS A 297 -36.58 25.23 12.21
CA LYS A 297 -36.39 26.32 13.18
C LYS A 297 -35.12 26.07 13.99
N GLU A 298 -34.38 27.11 14.36
CA GLU A 298 -33.14 26.93 15.13
C GLU A 298 -33.44 26.32 16.53
N GLU A 299 -34.56 26.70 17.16
CA GLU A 299 -34.94 26.18 18.49
C GLU A 299 -35.39 24.70 18.51
N SER A 300 -35.53 24.07 17.34
CA SER A 300 -35.91 22.66 17.19
C SER A 300 -35.30 22.03 15.93
N LEU A 301 -34.01 22.27 15.70
CA LEU A 301 -33.25 21.65 14.60
C LEU A 301 -32.79 20.25 15.03
N ASP A 302 -33.75 19.33 15.02
CA ASP A 302 -33.60 17.93 15.44
C ASP A 302 -33.39 17.00 14.23
N PHE A 303 -32.34 16.19 14.32
CA PHE A 303 -32.04 15.07 13.42
C PHE A 303 -32.39 13.74 14.07
N SER A 304 -32.88 12.78 13.31
CA SER A 304 -33.07 11.39 13.75
C SER A 304 -32.95 10.40 12.59
N TRP A 305 -32.34 9.25 12.84
CA TRP A 305 -31.96 8.28 11.80
C TRP A 305 -31.95 6.84 12.32
N VAL A 306 -31.88 5.87 11.41
CA VAL A 306 -31.63 4.46 11.77
C VAL A 306 -30.13 4.27 11.99
N THR A 307 -29.74 3.85 13.19
CA THR A 307 -28.33 3.65 13.57
C THR A 307 -27.64 2.62 12.67
N SER A 308 -26.49 2.98 12.12
CA SER A 308 -25.70 2.15 11.21
C SER A 308 -24.61 1.33 11.90
N GLY A 309 -24.14 1.77 13.07
CA GLY A 309 -22.96 1.23 13.75
C GLY A 309 -21.64 1.75 13.18
N ALA A 310 -21.66 2.92 12.54
CA ALA A 310 -20.46 3.61 12.07
C ALA A 310 -19.70 4.26 13.23
N ASP A 311 -18.45 4.69 12.98
CA ASP A 311 -17.65 5.40 14.00
C ASP A 311 -18.33 6.70 14.45
N ALA A 312 -19.03 7.39 13.53
CA ALA A 312 -19.82 8.59 13.80
C ALA A 312 -20.79 8.95 12.66
N ILE A 313 -21.66 9.93 12.90
CA ILE A 313 -22.46 10.64 11.90
C ILE A 313 -21.89 12.05 11.67
N ILE A 314 -21.72 12.44 10.42
CA ILE A 314 -21.35 13.82 10.02
C ILE A 314 -22.61 14.55 9.58
N ILE A 315 -22.77 15.80 10.03
CA ILE A 315 -23.88 16.70 9.69
C ILE A 315 -23.30 18.04 9.21
N GLU A 316 -23.21 18.23 7.90
CA GLU A 316 -22.80 19.48 7.28
C GLU A 316 -24.04 20.29 6.87
N MET A 317 -24.13 21.51 7.38
CA MET A 317 -25.26 22.41 7.19
C MET A 317 -24.79 23.75 6.63
N ARG A 318 -25.51 24.26 5.63
CA ARG A 318 -25.19 25.54 4.99
C ARG A 318 -26.44 26.39 4.81
N LEU A 319 -26.45 27.56 5.45
CA LEU A 319 -27.41 28.62 5.16
C LEU A 319 -27.01 29.31 3.85
N VAL A 320 -27.96 29.45 2.95
CA VAL A 320 -27.80 30.03 1.62
C VAL A 320 -28.93 31.01 1.32
N ASP A 321 -28.60 32.16 0.77
CA ASP A 321 -29.59 33.12 0.27
C ASP A 321 -30.29 32.53 -0.97
N GLY A 322 -31.59 32.27 -0.86
CA GLY A 322 -32.39 31.61 -1.90
C GLY A 322 -32.60 32.44 -3.18
N GLY A 323 -32.23 33.73 -3.20
CA GLY A 323 -32.33 34.60 -4.38
C GLY A 323 -31.05 34.70 -5.20
N THR A 324 -29.90 34.48 -4.57
CA THR A 324 -28.55 34.65 -5.16
C THR A 324 -27.73 33.36 -5.20
N GLY A 325 -28.06 32.38 -4.36
CA GLY A 325 -27.28 31.15 -4.18
C GLY A 325 -25.98 31.33 -3.38
N ALA A 326 -25.77 32.48 -2.73
CA ALA A 326 -24.58 32.75 -1.93
C ALA A 326 -24.61 32.03 -0.58
N GLU A 327 -23.52 31.36 -0.21
CA GLU A 327 -23.31 30.77 1.11
C GLU A 327 -23.20 31.89 2.17
N VAL A 328 -24.06 31.83 3.18
CA VAL A 328 -24.18 32.85 4.24
C VAL A 328 -23.43 32.41 5.49
N GLU A 329 -23.59 31.14 5.88
CA GLU A 329 -22.97 30.55 7.08
C GLU A 329 -22.94 29.02 6.95
N ARG A 330 -21.83 28.40 7.38
CA ARG A 330 -21.65 26.95 7.44
C ARG A 330 -21.54 26.49 8.89
N VAL A 331 -22.15 25.35 9.19
CA VAL A 331 -21.98 24.62 10.45
C VAL A 331 -21.69 23.16 10.11
N SER A 332 -20.60 22.63 10.64
CA SER A 332 -20.25 21.22 10.58
C SER A 332 -20.39 20.63 11.98
N CYS A 333 -21.24 19.61 12.15
CA CYS A 333 -21.31 18.81 13.36
C CYS A 333 -20.83 17.39 13.08
N ALA A 334 -20.30 16.74 14.10
CA ALA A 334 -19.87 15.34 14.01
C ALA A 334 -20.17 14.65 15.34
N VAL A 335 -20.98 13.59 15.31
CA VAL A 335 -21.76 13.12 16.49
C VAL A 335 -21.80 11.58 16.56
N ASP A 336 -22.02 11.02 17.76
CA ASP A 336 -22.16 9.57 17.93
C ASP A 336 -23.35 9.00 17.11
N ASP A 337 -23.23 7.77 16.62
CA ASP A 337 -24.33 7.05 15.93
C ASP A 337 -25.37 6.47 16.94
N ASP A 338 -25.97 7.36 17.73
CA ASP A 338 -26.98 7.07 18.77
C ASP A 338 -28.44 7.09 18.24
N GLY A 339 -28.63 7.57 17.01
CA GLY A 339 -29.92 7.64 16.32
C GLY A 339 -30.62 9.00 16.35
N ARG A 340 -30.12 10.00 17.10
CA ARG A 340 -30.65 11.38 17.09
C ARG A 340 -29.60 12.44 17.45
N PHE A 341 -29.80 13.66 16.98
CA PHE A 341 -29.01 14.81 17.42
C PHE A 341 -29.84 16.10 17.41
N HIS A 342 -29.65 16.95 18.43
CA HIS A 342 -30.26 18.27 18.51
C HIS A 342 -29.15 19.31 18.33
N VAL A 343 -29.23 20.12 17.27
CA VAL A 343 -28.22 21.18 17.05
C VAL A 343 -28.37 22.24 18.14
N PRO A 344 -27.31 22.63 18.87
CA PRO A 344 -27.42 23.64 19.91
C PRO A 344 -27.88 25.01 19.38
N VAL A 345 -28.86 25.60 20.05
CA VAL A 345 -29.37 26.94 19.70
C VAL A 345 -28.28 28.00 19.88
N GLY A 346 -28.06 28.84 18.88
CA GLY A 346 -26.95 29.80 18.81
C GLY A 346 -25.68 29.23 18.19
N THR A 347 -25.71 28.00 17.66
CA THR A 347 -24.65 27.46 16.80
C THR A 347 -24.63 28.18 15.44
N PHE A 348 -25.76 28.69 14.94
CA PHE A 348 -25.79 29.67 13.85
C PHE A 348 -25.73 31.11 14.40
N THR A 349 -25.42 32.08 13.54
CA THR A 349 -25.56 33.53 13.81
C THR A 349 -26.28 34.29 12.71
N ALA A 350 -26.44 33.70 11.53
CA ALA A 350 -27.14 34.29 10.39
C ALA A 350 -28.49 33.62 10.11
N TRP A 351 -29.09 32.94 11.10
CA TRP A 351 -30.41 32.34 10.97
C TRP A 351 -31.50 33.42 10.85
N GLU A 352 -31.95 33.67 9.61
CA GLU A 352 -33.09 34.52 9.30
C GLU A 352 -34.17 33.70 8.55
N PRO A 353 -35.47 34.00 8.70
CA PRO A 353 -36.55 33.25 8.03
C PRO A 353 -36.51 33.40 6.50
N GLY A 354 -36.68 32.29 5.78
CA GLY A 354 -36.71 32.28 4.30
C GLY A 354 -35.35 32.09 3.62
N LEU A 355 -34.30 31.76 4.38
CA LEU A 355 -33.06 31.21 3.84
C LEU A 355 -33.25 29.73 3.48
N VAL A 356 -32.41 29.22 2.57
CA VAL A 356 -32.32 27.79 2.27
C VAL A 356 -31.25 27.19 3.18
N LEU A 357 -31.61 26.16 3.95
CA LEU A 357 -30.67 25.35 4.71
C LEU A 357 -30.39 24.07 3.91
N TYR A 358 -29.23 24.01 3.24
CA TYR A 358 -28.75 22.73 2.70
C TYR A 358 -28.21 21.87 3.83
N ILE A 359 -28.60 20.59 3.82
CA ILE A 359 -28.25 19.61 4.85
C ILE A 359 -27.64 18.41 4.14
N LYS A 360 -26.38 18.11 4.42
CA LYS A 360 -25.70 16.87 4.04
C LYS A 360 -25.40 16.07 5.31
N ILE A 361 -26.01 14.90 5.46
CA ILE A 361 -25.95 14.11 6.70
C ILE A 361 -25.76 12.62 6.40
N GLY A 362 -24.92 11.94 7.18
CA GLY A 362 -24.80 10.49 7.15
C GLY A 362 -23.55 9.96 7.87
N PRO A 363 -23.43 8.62 7.99
CA PRO A 363 -22.33 7.96 8.66
C PRO A 363 -20.99 8.15 7.98
N ALA A 364 -19.94 8.05 8.79
CA ALA A 364 -18.57 7.90 8.35
C ALA A 364 -17.77 6.98 9.28
N ASN A 365 -16.77 6.31 8.69
CA ASN A 365 -15.78 5.49 9.39
C ASN A 365 -14.37 6.02 9.10
N GLU A 366 -13.50 6.14 10.11
CA GLU A 366 -12.07 6.40 9.87
C GLU A 366 -11.31 5.08 9.94
N SER A 367 -11.02 4.52 8.77
CA SER A 367 -10.33 3.24 8.68
C SER A 367 -8.83 3.40 8.91
N ARG A 368 -8.27 2.49 9.72
CA ARG A 368 -6.85 2.41 10.06
C ARG A 368 -6.22 1.16 9.46
N GLY A 369 -5.71 1.28 8.24
CA GLY A 369 -4.82 0.28 7.65
C GLY A 369 -3.41 0.35 8.26
N THR A 370 -2.57 -0.61 7.88
CA THR A 370 -1.12 -0.59 8.13
C THR A 370 -0.40 -0.72 6.79
N ILE A 371 0.67 0.04 6.62
CA ILE A 371 1.56 -0.02 5.46
C ILE A 371 2.69 -1.02 5.78
N GLU A 372 2.82 -2.06 4.97
CA GLU A 372 3.78 -3.15 5.19
C GLU A 372 5.26 -2.72 5.04
N LEU A 373 5.49 -1.51 4.52
CA LEU A 373 6.80 -0.89 4.32
C LEU A 373 7.51 -0.52 5.64
N ASP A 374 6.79 0.14 6.54
CA ASP A 374 7.34 0.84 7.71
C ASP A 374 6.44 0.77 8.96
N ASN A 375 5.44 -0.12 9.00
CA ASN A 375 4.42 -0.24 10.06
C ASN A 375 3.55 1.00 10.30
N SER A 376 3.68 2.07 9.51
CA SER A 376 2.84 3.27 9.64
C SER A 376 1.40 3.00 9.24
N HIS A 377 0.50 3.90 9.64
CA HIS A 377 -0.93 3.75 9.40
C HIS A 377 -1.45 4.58 8.23
N THR A 378 -2.54 4.09 7.64
CA THR A 378 -3.46 4.93 6.87
C THR A 378 -4.58 5.45 7.78
N ARG A 379 -5.16 6.60 7.44
CA ARG A 379 -6.28 7.24 8.13
C ARG A 379 -7.23 7.82 7.10
N VAL A 380 -8.08 6.97 6.54
CA VAL A 380 -8.99 7.33 5.45
C VAL A 380 -10.42 7.36 5.96
N LEU A 381 -11.06 8.52 5.81
CA LEU A 381 -12.45 8.71 6.19
C LEU A 381 -13.37 8.32 5.03
N ALA A 382 -14.11 7.22 5.19
CA ALA A 382 -15.13 6.81 4.23
C ALA A 382 -16.52 7.22 4.72
N SER A 383 -17.34 7.85 3.89
CA SER A 383 -18.67 8.35 4.28
C SER A 383 -19.76 8.07 3.24
N TYR A 384 -21.00 7.89 3.72
CA TYR A 384 -22.17 7.63 2.88
C TYR A 384 -23.33 8.54 3.32
N GLN A 385 -23.45 9.71 2.67
CA GLN A 385 -24.32 10.79 3.10
C GLN A 385 -25.54 10.97 2.17
N VAL A 386 -26.65 11.48 2.72
CA VAL A 386 -27.75 12.05 1.95
C VAL A 386 -27.66 13.57 1.98
N SER A 387 -28.04 14.25 0.89
CA SER A 387 -28.03 15.71 0.75
C SER A 387 -29.39 16.22 0.31
N GLY A 388 -29.97 17.14 1.08
CA GLY A 388 -31.27 17.75 0.81
C GLY A 388 -31.31 19.23 1.19
N ALA A 389 -32.49 19.82 1.12
CA ALA A 389 -32.72 21.22 1.44
C ALA A 389 -33.95 21.41 2.33
N ALA A 390 -33.87 22.34 3.27
CA ALA A 390 -34.97 22.84 4.09
C ALA A 390 -35.08 24.37 3.94
N SER A 391 -36.19 24.96 4.39
CA SER A 391 -36.37 26.41 4.52
C SER A 391 -36.35 26.79 5.99
N THR A 392 -35.71 27.90 6.34
CA THR A 392 -35.75 28.45 7.70
C THR A 392 -37.06 29.20 7.99
N GLU A 393 -37.53 29.10 9.24
CA GLU A 393 -38.56 29.96 9.88
C GLU A 393 -38.00 30.62 11.14
#